data_AF-A0A5C3PDW2-F1
#
_entry.id   AF-A0A5C3PDW2-F1
#
_cell.length_a   1.000
_cell.length_b   1.000
_cell.length_c   1.000
_cell.angle_alpha   90.00
_cell.angle_beta   90.00
_cell.angle_gamma   90.00
#
_symmetry.space_group_name_H-M   'P 1'
#
loop_
_entity.id
_entity.type
_entity.pdbx_description
1 polymer ?
#
loop_
_entity_poly.entity_id
_entity_poly.type
_entity_poly.pdbx_seq_one_letter_code
_entity_poly.pdbx_strand_id
1 'polypeptide(L)'
;MHHTVVDRLTELGYTVASSFTRLVQDWADTHAWSLAAMAKASIIAQRDQESMLNPPAIFVFEMETRKESLSNPALAFFVDHVGIMPLNTYLHDFGLDTAAYSNWHRAQPLREKQLKRYENDPDFIGVYPATFLVDRIITIITFYPLFRYSPAELRFMDGPGAVIKNFGDLYALGGRMIALGLPLRALDTSRPNAVVPGMLEKNTKGLWVWKPLFKDWSTYTPGARIDFDLAVTHELESGLPPQTLTAIIRVV
;
A
#
# COMPACT_ATOMS: atom_id res chain seq x y z
N MET A 1 0.43 -29.58 14.74
CA MET A 1 -0.58 -28.90 15.58
C MET A 1 -1.09 -27.71 14.78
N HIS A 2 -2.35 -27.72 14.35
CA HIS A 2 -2.96 -26.56 13.69
C HIS A 2 -3.40 -25.58 14.77
N HIS A 3 -2.65 -24.49 14.98
CA HIS A 3 -3.10 -23.39 15.84
C HIS A 3 -4.32 -22.74 15.19
N THR A 4 -5.39 -22.50 15.95
CA THR A 4 -6.54 -21.77 15.43
C THR A 4 -6.19 -20.28 15.29
N VAL A 5 -6.95 -19.53 14.50
CA VAL A 5 -6.79 -18.06 14.39
C VAL A 5 -6.89 -17.39 15.78
N VAL A 6 -7.74 -17.93 16.66
CA VAL A 6 -7.92 -17.43 18.03
C VAL A 6 -6.67 -17.65 18.89
N ASP A 7 -6.05 -18.83 18.79
CA ASP A 7 -4.80 -19.13 19.50
C ASP A 7 -3.70 -18.17 19.04
N ARG A 8 -3.62 -17.92 17.73
CA ARG A 8 -2.61 -17.03 17.14
C ARG A 8 -2.80 -15.58 17.55
N LEU A 9 -4.04 -15.08 17.57
CA LEU A 9 -4.35 -13.74 18.07
C LEU A 9 -3.98 -13.60 19.56
N THR A 10 -4.25 -14.64 20.35
CA THR A 10 -3.88 -14.66 21.77
C THR A 10 -2.37 -14.64 21.97
N GLU A 11 -1.61 -15.42 21.19
CA GLU A 11 -0.13 -15.41 21.18
C GLU A 11 0.44 -14.03 20.82
N LEU A 12 -0.26 -13.27 19.96
CA LEU A 12 0.09 -11.91 19.57
C LEU A 12 -0.39 -10.84 20.58
N GLY A 13 -1.05 -11.23 21.67
CA GLY A 13 -1.53 -10.33 22.72
C GLY A 13 -2.89 -9.69 22.44
N TYR A 14 -3.63 -10.14 21.43
CA TYR A 14 -4.97 -9.68 21.12
C TYR A 14 -6.03 -10.58 21.76
N THR A 15 -6.75 -10.05 22.74
CA THR A 15 -7.88 -10.75 23.39
C THR A 15 -9.19 -10.63 22.61
N VAL A 16 -9.26 -9.71 21.64
CA VAL A 16 -10.45 -9.44 20.82
C VAL A 16 -10.04 -9.30 19.37
N ALA A 17 -10.58 -10.16 18.49
CA ALA A 17 -10.25 -10.18 17.07
C ALA A 17 -10.54 -8.85 16.35
N SER A 18 -11.60 -8.13 16.75
CA SER A 18 -11.94 -6.83 16.16
C SER A 18 -10.88 -5.75 16.44
N SER A 19 -10.17 -5.82 17.57
CA SER A 19 -9.07 -4.90 17.88
C SER A 19 -7.89 -5.10 16.92
N PHE A 20 -7.60 -6.35 16.58
CA PHE A 20 -6.56 -6.68 15.60
C PHE A 20 -6.96 -6.22 14.20
N THR A 21 -8.17 -6.55 13.73
CA THR A 21 -8.69 -6.09 12.43
C THR A 21 -8.67 -4.57 12.31
N ARG A 22 -9.04 -3.85 13.39
CA ARG A 22 -8.99 -2.39 13.43
C ARG A 22 -7.57 -1.86 13.32
N LEU A 23 -6.59 -2.46 14.01
CA LEU A 23 -5.19 -2.04 13.89
C LEU A 23 -4.67 -2.21 12.46
N VAL A 24 -5.03 -3.32 11.80
CA VAL A 24 -4.65 -3.55 10.40
C VAL A 24 -5.30 -2.52 9.48
N GLN A 25 -6.58 -2.20 9.69
CA GLN A 25 -7.25 -1.13 8.95
C GLN A 25 -6.58 0.23 9.18
N ASP A 26 -6.32 0.60 10.44
CA ASP A 26 -5.69 1.88 10.79
C ASP A 26 -4.28 2.00 10.19
N TRP A 27 -3.50 0.91 10.17
CA TRP A 27 -2.19 0.85 9.52
C TRP A 27 -2.29 0.94 7.99
N ALA A 28 -3.22 0.21 7.38
CA ALA A 28 -3.43 0.21 5.93
C ALA A 28 -3.90 1.59 5.43
N ASP A 29 -4.82 2.22 6.16
CA ASP A 29 -5.28 3.59 5.88
C ASP A 29 -4.16 4.61 6.08
N THR A 30 -3.32 4.38 7.10
CA THR A 30 -2.15 5.22 7.36
C THR A 30 -1.22 5.23 6.16
N HIS A 31 -0.90 4.05 5.60
CA HIS A 31 0.03 3.86 4.48
C HIS A 31 -0.65 3.73 3.11
N ALA A 32 -1.92 4.15 2.98
CA ALA A 32 -2.75 3.87 1.81
C ALA A 32 -2.11 4.28 0.48
N TRP A 33 -1.45 5.44 0.44
CA TRP A 33 -0.77 5.90 -0.77
C TRP A 33 0.40 5.00 -1.16
N SER A 34 1.28 4.64 -0.21
CA SER A 34 2.43 3.77 -0.47
C SER A 34 1.99 2.38 -0.92
N LEU A 35 0.96 1.81 -0.29
CA LEU A 35 0.42 0.50 -0.67
C LEU A 35 -0.21 0.52 -2.07
N ALA A 36 -0.98 1.56 -2.40
CA ALA A 36 -1.54 1.74 -3.73
C ALA A 36 -0.43 1.93 -4.78
N ALA A 37 0.61 2.70 -4.45
CA ALA A 37 1.74 2.96 -5.32
C ALA A 37 2.54 1.70 -5.62
N MET A 38 2.88 0.93 -4.58
CA MET A 38 3.56 -0.36 -4.72
C MET A 38 2.77 -1.30 -5.61
N ALA A 39 1.47 -1.45 -5.35
CA ALA A 39 0.65 -2.35 -6.14
C ALA A 39 0.51 -1.91 -7.60
N LYS A 40 0.29 -0.61 -7.86
CA LYS A 40 0.24 -0.09 -9.24
C LYS A 40 1.59 -0.25 -9.96
N ALA A 41 2.70 0.01 -9.28
CA ALA A 41 4.04 -0.19 -9.83
C ALA A 41 4.29 -1.66 -10.22
N SER A 42 3.85 -2.61 -9.40
CA SER A 42 3.95 -4.04 -9.72
C SER A 42 3.07 -4.44 -10.90
N ILE A 43 1.86 -3.89 -11.05
CA ILE A 43 1.02 -4.10 -12.25
C ILE A 43 1.73 -3.57 -13.50
N ILE A 44 2.29 -2.37 -13.42
CA ILE A 44 3.05 -1.76 -14.53
C ILE A 44 4.24 -2.62 -14.94
N ALA A 45 4.95 -3.19 -13.97
CA ALA A 45 6.08 -4.08 -14.24
C ALA A 45 5.68 -5.31 -15.06
N GLN A 46 4.44 -5.80 -14.91
CA GLN A 46 3.90 -6.92 -15.69
C GLN A 46 3.42 -6.52 -17.10
N ARG A 47 3.32 -5.21 -17.39
CA ARG A 47 2.92 -4.63 -18.68
C ARG A 47 1.56 -5.07 -19.21
N ASP A 48 0.64 -5.46 -18.33
CA ASP A 48 -0.70 -5.89 -18.72
C ASP A 48 -1.74 -5.56 -17.64
N GLN A 49 -2.31 -4.35 -17.69
CA GLN A 49 -3.31 -3.91 -16.72
C GLN A 49 -4.64 -4.63 -16.88
N GLU A 50 -5.00 -5.02 -18.11
CA GLU A 50 -6.32 -5.57 -18.40
C GLU A 50 -6.40 -7.06 -18.05
N SER A 51 -5.32 -7.83 -18.23
CA SER A 51 -5.32 -9.23 -17.77
C SER A 51 -5.43 -9.38 -16.26
N MET A 52 -5.04 -8.34 -15.50
CA MET A 52 -5.23 -8.30 -14.04
C MET A 52 -6.69 -8.21 -13.62
N LEU A 53 -7.59 -7.80 -14.52
CA LEU A 53 -9.02 -7.66 -14.26
C LEU A 53 -9.82 -8.89 -14.70
N ASN A 54 -9.31 -9.67 -15.65
CA ASN A 54 -10.02 -10.84 -16.17
C ASN A 54 -9.08 -11.97 -16.66
N PRO A 55 -8.94 -13.07 -15.90
CA PRO A 55 -9.50 -13.29 -14.57
C PRO A 55 -8.83 -12.36 -13.52
N PRO A 56 -9.57 -11.90 -12.50
CA PRO A 56 -9.03 -10.96 -11.54
C PRO A 56 -7.84 -11.56 -10.77
N ALA A 57 -6.82 -10.75 -10.52
CA ALA A 57 -5.73 -11.05 -9.60
C ALA A 57 -5.90 -10.27 -8.28
N ILE A 58 -5.24 -10.72 -7.22
CA ILE A 58 -5.22 -10.07 -5.91
C ILE A 58 -3.79 -9.81 -5.44
N PHE A 59 -3.56 -8.63 -4.87
CA PHE A 59 -2.33 -8.29 -4.17
C PHE A 59 -2.36 -8.84 -2.75
N VAL A 60 -1.31 -9.53 -2.34
CA VAL A 60 -1.17 -10.07 -0.99
C VAL A 60 0.03 -9.37 -0.33
N PHE A 61 -0.26 -8.56 0.68
CA PHE A 61 0.78 -8.00 1.55
C PHE A 61 0.98 -8.97 2.73
N GLU A 62 2.08 -9.70 2.71
CA GLU A 62 2.52 -10.55 3.82
C GLU A 62 3.26 -9.69 4.85
N MET A 63 2.83 -9.79 6.09
CA MET A 63 3.23 -8.86 7.14
C MET A 63 3.45 -9.57 8.47
N GLU A 64 4.36 -9.01 9.27
CA GLU A 64 4.64 -9.44 10.63
C GLU A 64 4.36 -8.32 11.64
N THR A 65 3.82 -8.68 12.80
CA THR A 65 3.55 -7.72 13.88
C THR A 65 4.85 -7.18 14.50
N ARG A 66 4.98 -5.85 14.60
CA ARG A 66 6.07 -5.19 15.33
C ARG A 66 5.74 -5.08 16.81
N LYS A 67 6.34 -5.93 17.63
CA LYS A 67 6.13 -5.96 19.09
C LYS A 67 6.48 -4.63 19.78
N GLU A 68 7.46 -3.90 19.26
CA GLU A 68 8.04 -2.70 19.88
C GLU A 68 7.22 -1.42 19.61
N SER A 69 6.27 -1.43 18.66
CA SER A 69 5.62 -0.21 18.16
C SER A 69 4.10 -0.25 18.11
N LEU A 70 3.46 -1.17 18.86
CA LEU A 70 2.00 -1.36 18.89
C LEU A 70 1.19 -0.07 19.17
N SER A 71 1.80 0.96 19.74
CA SER A 71 1.11 2.23 20.00
C SER A 71 1.00 3.14 18.77
N ASN A 72 1.99 3.14 17.87
CA ASN A 72 2.02 4.00 16.68
C ASN A 72 1.51 3.22 15.47
N PRO A 73 0.35 3.57 14.90
CA PRO A 73 -0.22 2.80 13.80
C PRO A 73 0.62 2.87 12.52
N ALA A 74 1.57 3.80 12.38
CA ALA A 74 2.49 3.81 11.24
C ALA A 74 3.58 2.71 11.34
N LEU A 75 3.82 2.15 12.53
CA LEU A 75 4.90 1.19 12.80
C LEU A 75 4.37 -0.16 13.31
N ALA A 76 3.07 -0.43 13.15
CA ALA A 76 2.45 -1.65 13.68
C ALA A 76 2.94 -2.94 13.01
N PHE A 77 3.27 -2.90 11.70
CA PHE A 77 3.65 -4.09 10.92
C PHE A 77 4.91 -3.88 10.08
N PHE A 78 5.69 -4.95 9.88
CA PHE A 78 6.64 -5.09 8.77
C PHE A 78 5.90 -5.60 7.54
N VAL A 79 6.35 -5.20 6.35
CA VAL A 79 5.91 -5.79 5.08
C VAL A 79 7.07 -6.63 4.59
N ASP A 80 6.94 -7.94 4.67
CA ASP A 80 8.02 -8.89 4.39
C ASP A 80 8.01 -9.31 2.93
N HIS A 81 6.81 -9.51 2.38
CA HIS A 81 6.62 -9.89 1.00
C HIS A 81 5.36 -9.25 0.41
N VAL A 82 5.41 -8.92 -0.88
CA VAL A 82 4.23 -8.51 -1.65
C VAL A 82 4.13 -9.42 -2.86
N GLY A 83 3.06 -10.19 -2.89
CA GLY A 83 2.75 -11.13 -3.97
C GLY A 83 1.57 -10.66 -4.81
N ILE A 84 1.54 -11.15 -6.05
CA ILE A 84 0.37 -11.08 -6.92
C ILE A 84 -0.01 -12.51 -7.26
N MET A 85 -1.27 -12.86 -7.08
CA MET A 85 -1.76 -14.18 -7.47
C MET A 85 -3.14 -14.10 -8.09
N PRO A 86 -3.51 -15.05 -8.98
CA PRO A 86 -4.87 -15.17 -9.47
C PRO A 86 -5.87 -15.26 -8.32
N LEU A 87 -7.00 -14.55 -8.40
CA LEU A 87 -8.00 -14.52 -7.33
C LEU A 87 -8.59 -15.91 -7.07
N ASN A 88 -8.78 -16.72 -8.11
CA ASN A 88 -9.26 -18.09 -7.96
C ASN A 88 -8.26 -18.95 -7.16
N THR A 89 -6.95 -18.80 -7.40
CA THR A 89 -5.91 -19.45 -6.61
C THR A 89 -5.95 -18.98 -5.17
N TYR A 90 -6.06 -17.66 -4.92
CA TYR A 90 -6.23 -17.13 -3.56
C TYR A 90 -7.47 -17.72 -2.86
N LEU A 91 -8.62 -17.72 -3.52
CA LEU A 91 -9.86 -18.25 -2.96
C LEU A 91 -9.83 -19.78 -2.77
N HIS A 92 -9.06 -20.50 -3.57
CA HIS A 92 -8.88 -21.94 -3.42
C HIS A 92 -7.92 -22.26 -2.27
N ASP A 93 -6.69 -21.76 -2.36
CA ASP A 93 -5.57 -22.10 -1.46
C ASP A 93 -5.80 -21.58 -0.04
N PHE A 94 -6.51 -20.46 0.09
CA PHE A 94 -6.83 -19.84 1.38
C PHE A 94 -8.31 -19.89 1.76
N GLY A 95 -9.17 -20.50 0.93
CA GLY A 95 -10.63 -20.49 1.14
C GLY A 95 -11.30 -21.84 1.29
N LEU A 96 -10.55 -22.96 1.20
CA LEU A 96 -11.06 -24.27 1.64
C LEU A 96 -11.29 -24.33 3.16
N ASP A 97 -10.68 -23.40 3.92
CA ASP A 97 -11.17 -22.90 5.20
C ASP A 97 -11.68 -21.47 5.02
N THR A 98 -12.98 -21.27 5.27
CA THR A 98 -13.87 -20.15 4.88
C THR A 98 -13.39 -18.69 4.96
N ALA A 99 -12.21 -18.37 5.50
CA ALA A 99 -11.76 -17.00 5.79
C ALA A 99 -11.58 -16.14 4.54
N ALA A 100 -10.83 -16.60 3.53
CA ALA A 100 -10.60 -15.84 2.29
C ALA A 100 -11.90 -15.60 1.52
N TYR A 101 -12.73 -16.64 1.41
CA TYR A 101 -14.04 -16.57 0.76
C TYR A 101 -14.98 -15.61 1.51
N SER A 102 -15.10 -15.76 2.83
CA SER A 102 -15.93 -14.87 3.66
C SER A 102 -15.44 -13.43 3.61
N ASN A 103 -14.12 -13.20 3.60
CA ASN A 103 -13.54 -11.87 3.45
C ASN A 103 -13.90 -11.23 2.11
N TRP A 104 -13.77 -11.98 1.02
CA TRP A 104 -14.14 -11.52 -0.32
C TRP A 104 -15.61 -11.08 -0.40
N HIS A 105 -16.53 -11.92 0.10
CA HIS A 105 -17.94 -11.59 0.11
C HIS A 105 -18.29 -10.41 1.03
N ARG A 106 -17.70 -10.35 2.23
CA ARG A 106 -17.91 -9.22 3.16
C ARG A 106 -17.41 -7.89 2.59
N ALA A 107 -16.40 -7.93 1.72
CA ALA A 107 -15.83 -6.74 1.10
C ALA A 107 -16.61 -6.26 -0.14
N GLN A 108 -17.69 -6.94 -0.56
CA GLN A 108 -18.51 -6.54 -1.70
C GLN A 108 -19.02 -5.09 -1.64
N PRO A 109 -19.57 -4.58 -0.52
CA PRO A 109 -20.02 -3.19 -0.44
C PRO A 109 -18.87 -2.19 -0.62
N LEU A 110 -17.67 -2.51 -0.14
CA LEU A 110 -16.49 -1.67 -0.34
C LEU A 110 -16.07 -1.64 -1.81
N ARG A 111 -16.10 -2.79 -2.50
CA ARG A 111 -15.82 -2.89 -3.93
C ARG A 111 -16.79 -2.04 -4.75
N GLU A 112 -18.10 -2.17 -4.49
CA GLU A 112 -19.15 -1.39 -5.16
C GLU A 112 -18.98 0.11 -4.91
N LYS A 113 -18.64 0.51 -3.67
CA LYS A 113 -18.35 1.89 -3.34
C LYS A 113 -17.18 2.45 -4.14
N GLN A 114 -16.10 1.69 -4.33
CA GLN A 114 -14.94 2.14 -5.11
C GLN A 114 -15.27 2.20 -6.61
N LEU A 115 -15.99 1.20 -7.15
CA LEU A 115 -16.46 1.24 -8.54
C LEU A 115 -17.31 2.48 -8.81
N LYS A 116 -18.28 2.77 -7.94
CA LYS A 116 -19.14 3.96 -8.05
C LYS A 116 -18.37 5.26 -7.92
N ARG A 117 -17.34 5.31 -7.06
CA ARG A 117 -16.53 6.51 -6.83
C ARG A 117 -15.85 7.01 -8.12
N TYR A 118 -15.43 6.11 -8.99
CA TYR A 118 -14.67 6.42 -10.20
C TYR A 118 -15.43 6.14 -11.50
N GLU A 119 -16.74 5.83 -11.43
CA GLU A 119 -17.55 5.41 -12.59
C GLU A 119 -17.60 6.44 -13.74
N ASN A 120 -17.42 7.72 -13.41
CA ASN A 120 -17.46 8.83 -14.36
C ASN A 120 -16.07 9.26 -14.85
N ASP A 121 -15.01 8.60 -14.38
CA ASP A 121 -13.65 8.91 -14.83
C ASP A 121 -13.34 8.16 -16.13
N PRO A 122 -12.97 8.86 -17.22
CA PRO A 122 -12.78 8.23 -18.53
C PRO A 122 -11.61 7.25 -18.59
N ASP A 123 -10.63 7.39 -17.69
CA ASP A 123 -9.46 6.54 -17.64
C ASP A 123 -9.64 5.36 -16.69
N PHE A 124 -10.71 5.34 -15.88
CA PHE A 124 -10.97 4.27 -14.94
C PHE A 124 -11.37 2.98 -15.67
N ILE A 125 -10.71 1.88 -15.34
CA ILE A 125 -10.94 0.56 -15.96
C ILE A 125 -11.38 -0.51 -14.96
N GLY A 126 -11.32 -0.23 -13.66
CA GLY A 126 -11.78 -1.13 -12.63
C GLY A 126 -11.07 -0.94 -11.31
N VAL A 127 -11.28 -1.86 -10.38
CA VAL A 127 -10.57 -1.90 -9.11
C VAL A 127 -9.80 -3.20 -9.00
N TYR A 128 -8.59 -3.13 -8.47
CA TYR A 128 -7.83 -4.33 -8.13
C TYR A 128 -7.88 -4.56 -6.62
N PRO A 129 -8.16 -5.79 -6.17
CA PRO A 129 -8.20 -6.13 -4.76
C PRO A 129 -6.80 -6.27 -4.17
N ALA A 130 -6.69 -5.95 -2.89
CA ALA A 130 -5.54 -6.27 -2.06
C ALA A 130 -5.99 -6.82 -0.70
N THR A 131 -5.23 -7.74 -0.15
CA THR A 131 -5.44 -8.34 1.16
C THR A 131 -4.17 -8.27 1.99
N PHE A 132 -4.35 -8.36 3.31
CA PHE A 132 -3.28 -8.28 4.28
C PHE A 132 -3.21 -9.59 5.06
N LEU A 133 -2.11 -10.32 4.89
CA LEU A 133 -1.81 -11.57 5.57
C LEU A 133 -0.82 -11.27 6.71
N VAL A 134 -1.35 -11.04 7.92
CA VAL A 134 -0.54 -10.65 9.08
C VAL A 134 -0.29 -11.88 9.94
N ASP A 135 0.97 -12.27 10.15
CA ASP A 135 1.33 -13.44 10.95
C ASP A 135 0.55 -14.71 10.53
N ARG A 136 0.34 -14.85 9.20
CA ARG A 136 -0.48 -15.90 8.54
C ARG A 136 -1.99 -15.83 8.80
N ILE A 137 -2.49 -14.72 9.33
CA ILE A 137 -3.91 -14.44 9.54
C ILE A 137 -4.40 -13.55 8.39
N ILE A 138 -5.41 -14.01 7.65
CA ILE A 138 -6.06 -13.20 6.61
C ILE A 138 -6.99 -12.21 7.29
N THR A 139 -6.83 -10.93 7.00
CA THR A 139 -7.51 -9.86 7.73
C THR A 139 -8.59 -9.18 6.90
N ILE A 140 -8.30 -8.02 6.30
CA ILE A 140 -9.22 -7.21 5.51
C ILE A 140 -8.87 -7.29 4.02
N ILE A 141 -9.86 -7.02 3.18
CA ILE A 141 -9.66 -6.76 1.76
C ILE A 141 -9.94 -5.28 1.50
N THR A 142 -9.03 -4.64 0.79
CA THR A 142 -9.20 -3.29 0.25
C THR A 142 -9.18 -3.33 -1.27
N PHE A 143 -9.60 -2.24 -1.89
CA PHE A 143 -9.66 -2.10 -3.34
C PHE A 143 -9.06 -0.78 -3.75
N TYR A 144 -8.11 -0.84 -4.67
CA TYR A 144 -7.45 0.32 -5.23
C TYR A 144 -7.95 0.54 -6.67
N PRO A 145 -8.15 1.80 -7.09
CA PRO A 145 -8.60 2.08 -8.45
C PRO A 145 -7.48 1.79 -9.45
N LEU A 146 -7.88 1.23 -10.60
CA LEU A 146 -7.01 1.05 -11.75
C LEU A 146 -7.45 2.01 -12.86
N PHE A 147 -6.48 2.78 -13.34
CA PHE A 147 -6.65 3.70 -14.45
C PHE A 147 -5.74 3.27 -15.60
N ARG A 148 -6.19 3.51 -16.84
CA ARG A 148 -5.33 3.42 -18.03
C ARG A 148 -4.10 4.29 -17.85
N TYR A 149 -3.00 3.89 -18.48
CA TYR A 149 -1.78 4.69 -18.48
C TYR A 149 -2.02 6.05 -19.11
N SER A 150 -1.74 7.09 -18.34
CA SER A 150 -1.67 8.46 -18.85
C SER A 150 -0.47 8.62 -19.79
N PRO A 151 -0.50 9.61 -20.70
CA PRO A 151 0.66 9.96 -21.51
C PRO A 151 1.92 10.29 -20.69
N ALA A 152 1.74 10.75 -19.44
CA ALA A 152 2.85 10.99 -18.54
C ALA A 152 3.50 9.68 -18.07
N GLU A 153 2.70 8.71 -17.65
CA GLU A 153 3.16 7.38 -17.23
C GLU A 153 3.89 6.66 -18.37
N LEU A 154 3.35 6.70 -19.59
CA LEU A 154 3.94 6.05 -20.76
C LEU A 154 5.37 6.53 -21.04
N ARG A 155 5.65 7.84 -20.90
CA ARG A 155 7.01 8.39 -21.07
C ARG A 155 8.03 7.81 -20.09
N PHE A 156 7.59 7.40 -18.90
CA PHE A 156 8.47 6.76 -17.90
C PHE A 156 8.58 5.24 -18.11
N MET A 157 7.86 4.66 -19.07
CA MET A 157 7.98 3.26 -19.49
C MET A 157 8.87 3.08 -20.72
N ASP A 158 9.14 4.18 -21.43
CA ASP A 158 9.93 4.19 -22.67
C ASP A 158 11.41 3.93 -22.42
N GLY A 159 11.98 3.04 -23.21
CA GLY A 159 13.41 2.72 -23.22
C GLY A 159 13.78 1.40 -22.51
N PRO A 160 14.98 0.87 -22.77
CA PRO A 160 15.43 -0.40 -22.20
C PRO A 160 15.52 -0.35 -20.67
N GLY A 161 14.76 -1.21 -19.99
CA GLY A 161 14.78 -1.32 -18.52
C GLY A 161 14.12 -0.16 -17.77
N ALA A 162 13.55 0.84 -18.45
CA ALA A 162 12.93 2.01 -17.81
C ALA A 162 11.81 1.62 -16.83
N VAL A 163 10.98 0.64 -17.21
CA VAL A 163 9.92 0.14 -16.34
C VAL A 163 10.47 -0.41 -15.02
N ILE A 164 11.49 -1.27 -15.10
CA ILE A 164 12.09 -1.90 -13.93
C ILE A 164 12.72 -0.84 -13.03
N LYS A 165 13.48 0.11 -13.60
CA LYS A 165 14.15 1.16 -12.82
C LYS A 165 13.15 2.13 -12.19
N ASN A 166 12.27 2.73 -12.99
CA ASN A 166 11.40 3.81 -12.54
C ASN A 166 10.30 3.32 -11.59
N PHE A 167 9.64 2.21 -11.94
CA PHE A 167 8.56 1.66 -11.11
C PHE A 167 9.08 0.73 -10.02
N GLY A 168 10.25 0.10 -10.21
CA GLY A 168 10.95 -0.61 -9.14
C GLY A 168 11.40 0.34 -8.03
N ASP A 169 11.97 1.50 -8.39
CA ASP A 169 12.31 2.55 -7.43
C ASP A 169 11.09 3.10 -6.70
N LEU A 170 9.97 3.29 -7.40
CA LEU A 170 8.71 3.74 -6.80
C LEU A 170 8.14 2.70 -5.82
N TYR A 171 8.19 1.42 -6.20
CA TYR A 171 7.84 0.31 -5.33
C TYR A 171 8.74 0.29 -4.07
N ALA A 172 10.06 0.39 -4.27
CA ALA A 172 11.05 0.41 -3.19
C ALA A 172 10.86 1.61 -2.27
N LEU A 173 10.61 2.80 -2.83
CA LEU A 173 10.31 4.01 -2.07
C LEU A 173 9.09 3.81 -1.17
N GLY A 174 7.99 3.25 -1.70
CA GLY A 174 6.80 2.92 -0.92
C GLY A 174 7.12 1.99 0.25
N GLY A 175 7.86 0.91 -0.01
CA GLY A 175 8.29 -0.05 1.02
C GLY A 175 9.18 0.58 2.09
N ARG A 176 10.15 1.41 1.70
CA ARG A 176 11.03 2.13 2.63
C ARG A 176 10.26 3.13 3.50
N MET A 177 9.32 3.86 2.92
CA MET A 177 8.47 4.80 3.68
C MET A 177 7.62 4.06 4.72
N ILE A 178 7.07 2.89 4.36
CA ILE A 178 6.38 2.00 5.30
C ILE A 178 7.33 1.52 6.41
N ALA A 179 8.52 1.05 6.04
CA ALA A 179 9.52 0.54 6.98
C ALA A 179 9.90 1.59 8.04
N LEU A 180 10.09 2.84 7.60
CA LEU A 180 10.46 3.99 8.45
C LEU A 180 9.29 4.58 9.24
N GLY A 181 8.05 4.11 9.04
CA GLY A 181 6.85 4.69 9.64
C GLY A 181 6.60 6.12 9.18
N LEU A 182 6.85 6.39 7.89
CA LEU A 182 6.73 7.69 7.24
C LEU A 182 5.63 7.69 6.17
N PRO A 183 4.35 7.78 6.56
CA PRO A 183 3.27 7.75 5.59
C PRO A 183 3.36 8.91 4.60
N LEU A 184 3.22 8.59 3.31
CA LEU A 184 3.14 9.56 2.23
C LEU A 184 1.71 10.09 2.10
N ARG A 185 1.53 11.41 2.15
CA ARG A 185 0.22 12.05 1.94
C ARG A 185 0.33 13.32 1.11
N ALA A 186 -0.70 13.59 0.33
CA ALA A 186 -0.83 14.85 -0.38
C ALA A 186 -1.25 15.95 0.61
N LEU A 187 -0.55 17.08 0.58
CA LEU A 187 -0.93 18.26 1.35
C LEU A 187 -2.08 19.03 0.70
N ASP A 188 -2.24 18.86 -0.61
CA ASP A 188 -3.20 19.55 -1.44
C ASP A 188 -4.05 18.51 -2.17
N THR A 189 -5.34 18.46 -1.85
CA THR A 189 -6.27 17.50 -2.44
C THR A 189 -6.50 17.70 -3.93
N SER A 190 -6.16 18.89 -4.48
CA SER A 190 -6.18 19.14 -5.92
C SER A 190 -4.98 18.51 -6.65
N ARG A 191 -3.93 18.14 -5.92
CA ARG A 191 -2.70 17.50 -6.42
C ARG A 191 -2.43 16.20 -5.68
N PRO A 192 -3.27 15.17 -5.87
CA PRO A 192 -3.22 13.94 -5.07
C PRO A 192 -1.91 13.15 -5.17
N ASN A 193 -1.13 13.33 -6.24
CA ASN A 193 0.15 12.66 -6.44
C ASN A 193 1.35 13.49 -5.95
N ALA A 194 1.13 14.74 -5.52
CA ALA A 194 2.15 15.57 -4.88
C ALA A 194 2.26 15.24 -3.39
N VAL A 195 2.69 14.00 -3.09
CA VAL A 195 2.79 13.50 -1.73
C VAL A 195 4.14 13.83 -1.10
N VAL A 196 4.12 14.05 0.20
CA VAL A 196 5.31 14.20 1.03
C VAL A 196 5.27 13.21 2.19
N PRO A 197 6.44 12.78 2.70
CA PRO A 197 6.51 11.98 3.91
C PRO A 197 6.13 12.82 5.13
N GLY A 198 5.54 12.15 6.11
CA GLY A 198 5.23 12.75 7.40
C GLY A 198 5.30 11.72 8.52
N MET A 199 5.21 12.19 9.75
CA MET A 199 5.19 11.34 10.95
C MET A 199 3.81 11.40 11.60
N LEU A 200 3.43 10.30 12.26
CA LEU A 200 2.32 10.33 13.20
C LEU A 200 2.81 10.79 14.56
N GLU A 201 2.19 11.85 15.08
CA GLU A 201 2.44 12.39 16.40
C GLU A 201 1.14 12.45 17.20
N LYS A 202 1.21 12.22 18.51
CA LYS A 202 0.04 12.43 19.38
C LYS A 202 -0.20 13.91 19.56
N ASN A 203 -1.42 14.35 19.28
CA ASN A 203 -1.87 15.69 19.66
C ASN A 203 -2.12 15.78 21.17
N THR A 204 -2.53 16.95 21.65
CA THR A 204 -2.81 17.21 23.07
C THR A 204 -3.93 16.36 23.67
N LYS A 205 -4.77 15.74 22.83
CA LYS A 205 -5.84 14.81 23.22
C LYS A 205 -5.40 13.34 23.14
N GLY A 206 -4.12 13.08 22.86
CA GLY A 206 -3.56 11.74 22.70
C GLY A 206 -3.92 11.05 21.38
N LEU A 207 -4.54 11.75 20.43
CA LEU A 207 -4.90 11.20 19.12
C LEU A 207 -3.72 11.31 18.16
N TRP A 208 -3.49 10.28 17.35
CA TRP A 208 -2.49 10.30 16.30
C TRP A 208 -2.90 11.26 15.18
N VAL A 209 -2.01 12.20 14.86
CA VAL A 209 -2.16 13.18 13.79
C VAL A 209 -0.92 13.10 12.91
N TRP A 210 -1.16 13.02 11.60
CA TRP A 210 -0.09 13.08 10.62
C TRP A 210 0.42 14.52 10.47
N LYS A 211 1.74 14.69 10.53
CA LYS A 211 2.43 15.94 10.26
C LYS A 211 3.48 15.75 9.17
N PRO A 212 3.50 16.60 8.14
CA PRO A 212 4.50 16.51 7.08
C PRO A 212 5.89 16.80 7.65
N LEU A 213 6.91 16.11 7.12
CA LEU A 213 8.31 16.45 7.40
C LEU A 213 8.71 17.79 6.77
N PHE A 214 8.11 18.10 5.60
CA PHE A 214 8.34 19.33 4.85
C PHE A 214 7.15 19.63 3.94
N LYS A 215 7.06 20.86 3.42
CA LYS A 215 5.90 21.34 2.65
C LYS A 215 5.91 20.89 1.19
N ASP A 216 7.09 20.68 0.63
CA ASP A 216 7.29 20.22 -0.73
C ASP A 216 8.69 19.62 -0.85
N TRP A 217 8.87 18.69 -1.79
CA TRP A 217 10.18 18.12 -2.08
C TRP A 217 11.24 19.17 -2.43
N SER A 218 10.85 20.32 -3.01
CA SER A 218 11.79 21.42 -3.27
C SER A 218 12.37 22.06 -2.00
N THR A 219 11.76 21.81 -0.84
CA THR A 219 12.20 22.33 0.47
C THR A 219 12.94 21.28 1.30
N TYR A 220 13.03 20.05 0.83
CA TYR A 220 13.79 19.00 1.50
C TYR A 220 15.30 19.33 1.46
N THR A 221 15.95 19.23 2.61
CA THR A 221 17.40 19.39 2.75
C THR A 221 17.95 18.17 3.50
N PRO A 222 18.91 17.42 2.94
CA PRO A 222 19.53 16.28 3.60
C PRO A 222 20.21 16.67 4.94
N GLY A 223 20.31 15.71 5.85
CA GLY A 223 21.06 15.83 7.10
C GLY A 223 20.20 15.91 8.37
N ALA A 224 18.88 16.06 8.22
CA ALA A 224 17.97 16.03 9.38
C ALA A 224 17.67 14.61 9.87
N ARG A 225 17.69 13.62 8.96
CA ARG A 225 17.31 12.23 9.28
C ARG A 225 18.00 11.25 8.32
N ILE A 226 19.13 10.68 8.77
CA ILE A 226 20.03 9.87 7.94
C ILE A 226 19.33 8.66 7.30
N ASP A 227 18.45 7.98 8.03
CA ASP A 227 17.68 6.83 7.55
C ASP A 227 16.73 7.21 6.39
N PHE A 228 16.08 8.37 6.48
CA PHE A 228 15.28 8.93 5.39
C PHE A 228 16.15 9.37 4.22
N ASP A 229 17.27 10.05 4.49
CA ASP A 229 18.19 10.51 3.45
C ASP A 229 18.70 9.33 2.61
N LEU A 230 19.10 8.24 3.25
CA LEU A 230 19.49 6.98 2.58
C LEU A 230 18.35 6.44 1.71
N ALA A 231 17.13 6.39 2.26
CA ALA A 231 15.98 5.83 1.56
C ALA A 231 15.59 6.59 0.27
N VAL A 232 15.90 7.88 0.19
CA VAL A 232 15.46 8.77 -0.91
C VAL A 232 16.58 9.27 -1.83
N THR A 233 17.85 9.01 -1.52
CA THR A 233 18.98 9.51 -2.32
C THR A 233 19.97 8.44 -2.80
N HIS A 234 20.23 7.40 -2.00
CA HIS A 234 21.34 6.48 -2.28
C HIS A 234 20.93 5.18 -2.97
N GLU A 235 19.64 4.86 -2.97
CA GLU A 235 19.16 3.55 -3.38
C GLU A 235 18.13 3.61 -4.52
N LEU A 236 18.21 4.63 -5.39
CA LEU A 236 17.33 4.80 -6.55
C LEU A 236 18.11 4.58 -7.85
N GLU A 237 17.77 3.52 -8.59
CA GLU A 237 18.45 3.13 -9.84
C GLU A 237 18.03 3.95 -11.07
N SER A 238 16.86 4.56 -11.01
CA SER A 238 16.30 5.42 -12.07
C SER A 238 17.03 6.74 -12.24
N GLY A 239 17.72 7.21 -11.18
CA GLY A 239 18.27 8.57 -11.10
C GLY A 239 17.19 9.66 -11.02
N LEU A 240 15.92 9.29 -10.89
CA LEU A 240 14.82 10.24 -10.74
C LEU A 240 14.71 10.70 -9.28
N PRO A 241 14.45 12.00 -9.04
CA PRO A 241 14.22 12.46 -7.67
C PRO A 241 12.89 11.90 -7.14
N PRO A 242 12.73 11.76 -5.82
CA PRO A 242 11.51 11.24 -5.19
C PRO A 242 10.23 11.97 -5.63
N GLN A 243 10.29 13.29 -5.78
CA GLN A 243 9.17 14.10 -6.28
C GLN A 243 8.67 13.62 -7.64
N THR A 244 9.61 13.30 -8.55
CA THR A 244 9.28 12.79 -9.87
C THR A 244 8.66 11.41 -9.71
N LEU A 245 9.31 10.49 -8.99
CA LEU A 245 8.80 9.12 -8.76
C LEU A 245 7.36 9.11 -8.24
N THR A 246 7.06 9.92 -7.22
CA THR A 246 5.72 9.98 -6.64
C THR A 246 4.69 10.60 -7.58
N ALA A 247 5.11 11.49 -8.48
CA ALA A 247 4.26 12.12 -9.47
C ALA A 247 4.03 11.26 -10.73
N ILE A 248 4.79 10.18 -10.94
CA ILE A 248 4.67 9.34 -12.14
C ILE A 248 3.30 8.68 -12.20
N ILE A 249 2.82 8.16 -11.07
CA ILE A 249 1.63 7.32 -11.05
C ILE A 249 0.38 8.04 -10.56
N ARG A 250 -0.75 7.65 -11.14
CA ARG A 250 -2.08 7.98 -10.59
C ARG A 250 -2.59 6.86 -9.69
N VAL A 251 -2.70 7.08 -8.39
CA VAL A 251 -3.16 6.07 -7.41
C VAL A 251 -4.50 6.37 -6.74
N VAL A 252 -5.04 7.57 -6.96
CA VAL A 252 -6.33 8.03 -6.43
C VAL A 252 -7.08 8.88 -7.45
#